data_AF-A0A4P9VSR4-F1
#
_entry.id   AF-A0A4P9VSR4-F1
#
_cell.length_a   1.000
_cell.length_b   1.000
_cell.length_c   1.000
_cell.angle_alpha   90.00
_cell.angle_beta   90.00
_cell.angle_gamma   90.00
#
_symmetry.space_group_name_H-M   'P 1'
#
loop_
_entity.id
_entity.type
_entity.pdbx_description
1 polymer ?
#
loop_
_entity_poly.entity_id
_entity_poly.type
_entity_poly.pdbx_seq_one_letter_code
_entity_poly.pdbx_strand_id
1 'polypeptide(L)' 'MSIGSAGEKCYSWGDNEIAFVHCKNCGCVVYYRTVAGSPEPRVAINFRMIDETIAKEIPIRFFNGKELL' A
#
# COMPACT_ATOMS: atom_id res chain seq x y z
N MET A 1 1.73 -24.36 0.29
CA MET A 1 1.41 -23.19 -0.56
C MET A 1 2.66 -22.36 -0.74
N SER A 2 2.96 -21.86 -1.94
CA SER A 2 4.03 -20.89 -2.16
C SER A 2 3.51 -19.46 -2.00
N ILE A 3 4.40 -18.56 -1.58
CA ILE A 3 4.11 -17.13 -1.49
C ILE A 3 3.65 -16.61 -2.86
N GLY A 4 2.56 -15.85 -2.91
CA GLY A 4 2.04 -15.23 -4.12
C GLY A 4 1.23 -16.14 -5.05
N SER A 5 1.06 -17.43 -4.72
CA SER A 5 0.32 -18.39 -5.57
C SER A 5 -1.13 -17.99 -5.89
N ALA A 6 -1.80 -17.26 -4.99
CA ALA A 6 -3.15 -16.75 -5.24
C ALA A 6 -3.19 -15.60 -6.27
N GLY A 7 -2.07 -14.90 -6.46
CA GLY A 7 -1.95 -13.71 -7.29
C GLY A 7 -2.58 -12.44 -6.67
N GLU A 8 -2.52 -11.36 -7.45
CA GLU A 8 -3.01 -10.04 -7.07
C GLU A 8 -4.12 -9.55 -8.01
N LYS A 9 -5.01 -8.70 -7.49
CA LYS A 9 -5.95 -7.89 -8.26
C LYS A 9 -5.68 -6.42 -7.95
N CYS A 10 -5.98 -5.55 -8.90
CA CYS A 10 -5.79 -4.12 -8.78
C CYS A 10 -7.11 -3.39 -8.99
N TYR A 11 -7.31 -2.31 -8.25
CA TYR A 11 -8.42 -1.38 -8.42
C TYR A 11 -7.87 0.04 -8.54
N SER A 12 -8.42 0.83 -9.47
CA SER A 12 -8.10 2.23 -9.69
C SER A 12 -9.41 3.00 -9.89
N TRP A 13 -9.40 4.27 -9.49
CA TRP A 13 -10.57 5.15 -9.56
C TRP A 13 -10.13 6.62 -9.60
N GLY A 14 -11.06 7.52 -9.88
CA GLY A 14 -10.76 8.94 -10.07
C GLY A 14 -9.91 9.17 -11.32
N ASP A 15 -8.82 9.92 -11.18
CA ASP A 15 -7.89 10.25 -12.28
C ASP A 15 -7.01 9.06 -12.71
N ASN A 16 -7.22 7.88 -12.11
CA ASN A 16 -6.49 6.64 -12.42
C ASN A 16 -4.97 6.74 -12.26
N GLU A 17 -4.50 7.53 -11.30
CA GLU A 17 -3.06 7.66 -11.05
C GLU A 17 -2.51 6.60 -10.08
N ILE A 18 -3.38 6.02 -9.26
CA ILE A 18 -3.02 5.04 -8.21
C ILE A 18 -3.74 3.71 -8.46
N ALA A 19 -2.97 2.62 -8.35
CA ALA A 19 -3.47 1.25 -8.33
C ALA A 19 -3.39 0.68 -6.91
N PHE A 20 -4.55 0.35 -6.34
CA PHE A 20 -4.69 -0.33 -5.07
C PHE A 20 -4.63 -1.85 -5.28
N VAL A 21 -3.56 -2.49 -4.80
CA VAL A 21 -3.29 -3.90 -5.05
C VAL A 21 -3.75 -4.74 -3.86
N HIS A 22 -4.55 -5.76 -4.11
CA HIS A 22 -5.09 -6.65 -3.10
C HIS A 22 -4.85 -8.13 -3.42
N CYS A 23 -4.67 -8.92 -2.36
CA CYS A 23 -4.51 -10.37 -2.47
C CYS A 23 -5.81 -11.02 -2.98
N LYS A 24 -5.73 -11.88 -3.99
CA LYS A 24 -6.90 -12.60 -4.52
C LYS A 24 -7.50 -13.61 -3.54
N ASN A 25 -6.73 -14.05 -2.54
CA ASN A 25 -7.19 -15.03 -1.55
C ASN A 25 -7.94 -14.37 -0.38
N CYS A 26 -7.36 -13.35 0.27
CA CYS A 26 -7.94 -12.73 1.46
C CYS A 26 -8.53 -11.34 1.25
N GLY A 27 -8.29 -10.70 0.09
CA GLY A 27 -8.77 -9.35 -0.21
C GLY A 27 -8.02 -8.21 0.50
N CYS A 28 -7.06 -8.50 1.38
CA CYS A 28 -6.25 -7.47 2.03
C CYS A 28 -5.51 -6.60 0.99
N VAL A 29 -5.56 -5.28 1.14
CA VAL A 29 -4.75 -4.35 0.36
C VAL A 29 -3.31 -4.49 0.81
N VAL A 30 -2.46 -4.93 -0.12
CA VAL A 30 -1.07 -5.33 0.17
C VAL A 30 -0.14 -4.12 0.08
N TYR A 31 -0.34 -3.34 -0.98
CA TYR A 31 0.34 -2.09 -1.26
C TYR A 31 -0.52 -1.28 -2.25
N TYR A 32 -0.18 -0.03 -2.46
CA TYR A 32 -0.64 0.73 -3.61
C TYR A 32 0.56 1.33 -4.33
N ARG A 33 0.44 1.46 -5.64
CA ARG A 33 1.50 2.01 -6.50
C ARG A 33 0.91 3.03 -7.45
N THR A 34 1.75 3.94 -7.94
CA THR A 34 1.40 4.70 -9.14
C THR A 34 1.13 3.73 -10.29
N VAL A 35 0.25 4.11 -11.21
CA VAL A 35 -0.02 3.30 -12.41
C VAL A 35 1.23 3.12 -13.27
N ALA A 36 1.22 2.06 -14.10
CA ALA A 36 2.32 1.77 -15.00
C ALA A 36 2.53 2.93 -15.99
N GLY A 37 3.78 3.33 -16.19
CA GLY A 37 4.12 4.46 -17.06
C GLY A 37 4.10 5.83 -16.36
N SER A 38 3.82 5.90 -15.05
CA SER A 38 4.01 7.14 -14.27
C SER A 38 5.47 7.63 -14.39
N PRO A 39 5.71 8.94 -14.63
CA PRO A 39 7.06 9.50 -14.69
C PRO A 39 7.80 9.42 -13.34
N GLU A 40 7.04 9.37 -12.24
CA GLU A 40 7.57 9.16 -10.89
C GLU A 40 6.96 7.89 -10.29
N PRO A 41 7.57 6.71 -10.51
CA PRO A 41 7.05 5.47 -9.96
C PRO A 41 7.20 5.46 -8.44
N ARG A 42 6.08 5.33 -7.73
CA ARG A 42 6.06 5.23 -6.26
C ARG A 42 5.27 4.00 -5.82
N VAL A 43 5.69 3.43 -4.70
CA VAL A 43 4.99 2.36 -4.01
C VAL A 43 4.85 2.71 -2.54
N ALA A 44 3.68 2.44 -1.99
CA ALA A 44 3.40 2.55 -0.58
C ALA A 44 2.92 1.21 -0.05
N ILE A 45 3.62 0.69 0.94
CA ILE A 45 3.36 -0.61 1.52
C ILE A 45 2.38 -0.46 2.68
N ASN A 46 1.45 -1.40 2.83
CA ASN A 46 0.59 -1.42 4.00
C ASN A 46 1.35 -2.03 5.20
N PHE A 47 1.98 -1.15 5.99
CA PHE A 47 2.78 -1.53 7.16
C PHE A 47 1.97 -2.20 8.27
N ARG A 48 0.63 -2.22 8.21
CA ARG A 48 -0.18 -3.00 9.16
C ARG A 48 -0.03 -4.52 8.99
N MET A 49 0.63 -4.99 7.93
CA MET A 49 0.93 -6.41 7.72
C MET A 49 2.40 -6.78 7.98
N ILE A 50 3.26 -5.83 8.35
CA ILE A 50 4.62 -6.17 8.77
C ILE A 50 4.56 -6.91 10.11
N ASP A 51 5.65 -7.61 10.44
CA ASP A 51 5.80 -8.21 11.76
C ASP A 51 5.60 -7.16 12.86
N GLU A 52 4.77 -7.49 13.87
CA GLU A 52 4.39 -6.56 14.92
C GLU A 52 5.58 -6.10 15.78
N THR A 53 6.60 -6.95 15.95
CA THR A 53 7.81 -6.60 16.70
C THR A 53 8.58 -5.50 15.99
N ILE A 54 8.70 -5.59 14.66
CA ILE A 54 9.30 -4.56 13.81
C ILE A 54 8.44 -3.30 13.80
N ALA A 55 7.13 -3.44 13.67
CA ALA A 55 6.20 -2.31 13.62
C ALA A 55 6.31 -1.41 14.86
N LYS A 56 6.48 -2.01 16.05
CA LYS A 56 6.60 -1.29 17.32
C LYS A 56 7.87 -0.45 17.45
N GLU A 57 8.92 -0.79 16.71
CA GLU A 57 10.21 -0.08 16.74
C GLU A 57 10.21 1.16 15.83
N ILE A 58 9.22 1.31 14.95
CA ILE A 58 9.16 2.40 13.98
C ILE A 58 8.53 3.64 14.61
N PRO A 59 9.24 4.77 14.71
CA PRO A 59 8.66 6.02 15.20
C PRO A 59 7.57 6.52 14.26
N ILE A 60 6.36 6.70 14.78
CA ILE A 60 5.23 7.23 14.01
C ILE A 60 5.17 8.74 14.22
N ARG A 61 5.37 9.51 13.14
CA ARG A 61 5.11 10.94 13.14
C ARG A 61 3.68 11.20 12.67
N PHE A 62 2.82 11.61 13.59
CA PHE A 62 1.48 12.08 13.25
C PHE A 62 1.56 13.46 12.59
N PHE A 63 0.81 13.63 11.50
CA PHE A 63 0.72 14.89 10.78
C PHE A 63 -0.72 15.40 10.85
N ASN A 64 -0.92 16.55 11.49
CA ASN A 64 -2.20 17.24 11.52
C ASN A 64 -2.15 18.40 10.51
N GLY A 65 -2.81 18.21 9.36
CA GLY A 65 -2.81 19.20 8.29
C GLY A 65 -3.45 20.54 8.64
N LYS A 66 -4.24 20.63 9.72
CA LYS A 66 -4.83 21.90 10.19
C LYS A 66 -3.89 22.71 11.09
N GLU A 67 -2.99 22.05 11.80
CA GLU A 67 -2.08 22.71 12.75
C GLU A 67 -0.71 23.04 12.14
N LEU A 68 -0.41 22.46 10.96
CA LEU A 68 0.86 22.58 10.27
C LEU A 68 0.79 23.42 8.97
N LEU A 69 -0.39 23.95 8.63
CA LEU A 69 -0.67 24.89 7.53
C LEU A 69 -1.48 26.07 8.09
#